data_AF-A0A1M6H8E5-F1
#
_entry.id   AF-A0A1M6H8E5-F1
#
_cell.length_a   1.000
_cell.length_b   1.000
_cell.length_c   1.000
_cell.angle_alpha   90.00
_cell.angle_beta   90.00
_cell.angle_gamma   90.00
#
_symmetry.space_group_name_H-M   'P 1'
#
loop_
_entity.id
_entity.type
_entity.pdbx_description
1 polymer ?
#
loop_
_entity_poly.entity_id
_entity_poly.type
_entity_poly.pdbx_seq_one_letter_code
_entity_poly.pdbx_strand_id
1 'polypeptide(L)' 'MIEVNRKIVDFIANEWVSKAKSQRSFALDHGIDEKTVRSIKNDETYKISLETIIKICEARNLKLSEFFKIIEL' A
#
# COMPACT_ATOMS: atom_id res chain seq x y z
N MET A 1 -12.50 3.61 -12.41
CA MET A 1 -11.17 2.94 -12.49
C MET A 1 -10.07 3.73 -11.78
N ILE A 2 -9.94 5.06 -11.98
CA ILE A 2 -9.02 5.92 -11.20
C ILE A 2 -9.39 5.92 -9.71
N GLU A 3 -10.68 5.94 -9.39
CA GLU A 3 -11.19 5.95 -8.00
C GLU A 3 -10.78 4.72 -7.19
N VAL A 4 -10.81 3.52 -7.80
CA VAL A 4 -10.42 2.26 -7.13
C VAL A 4 -8.94 2.27 -6.75
N ASN A 5 -8.06 2.66 -7.69
CA ASN A 5 -6.64 2.79 -7.40
C ASN A 5 -6.40 3.81 -6.29
N ARG A 6 -7.06 4.97 -6.34
CA ARG A 6 -6.92 6.00 -5.32
C ARG A 6 -7.36 5.49 -3.94
N LYS A 7 -8.51 4.80 -3.85
CA LYS A 7 -9.00 4.16 -2.62
C LYS A 7 -7.98 3.20 -2.02
N ILE A 8 -7.36 2.36 -2.84
CA ILE A 8 -6.30 1.43 -2.41
C ILE A 8 -5.09 2.19 -1.87
N VAL A 9 -4.56 3.15 -2.62
CA VAL A 9 -3.37 3.93 -2.25
C VAL A 9 -3.61 4.73 -0.97
N ASP A 10 -4.76 5.40 -0.85
CA ASP A 10 -5.15 6.16 0.34
C ASP A 10 -5.25 5.29 1.57
N PHE A 11 -5.88 4.11 1.44
CA PHE A 11 -5.97 3.19 2.56
C PHE A 11 -4.59 2.74 3.03
N ILE A 12 -3.72 2.30 2.10
CA ILE A 12 -2.36 1.87 2.43
C ILE A 12 -1.57 3.03 3.09
N ALA A 13 -1.69 4.24 2.55
CA ALA A 13 -1.00 5.42 3.07
C ALA A 13 -1.46 5.76 4.50
N ASN A 14 -2.77 5.85 4.71
CA ASN A 14 -3.37 6.35 5.94
C ASN A 14 -3.42 5.30 7.06
N GLU A 15 -3.60 4.03 6.72
CA GLU A 15 -3.73 2.99 7.74
C GLU A 15 -2.41 2.29 8.05
N TRP A 16 -1.50 2.17 7.08
CA TRP A 16 -0.33 1.31 7.21
C TRP A 16 0.98 2.10 7.15
N VAL A 17 1.20 2.92 6.12
CA VAL A 17 2.44 3.70 5.99
C VAL A 17 2.54 4.76 7.08
N SER A 18 1.43 5.43 7.44
CA SER A 18 1.39 6.44 8.49
C SER A 18 1.82 5.93 9.88
N LYS A 19 1.60 4.63 10.15
CA LYS A 19 1.90 3.97 11.43
C LYS A 19 3.29 3.33 11.44
N ALA A 20 4.01 3.38 10.33
CA ALA A 20 5.35 2.83 10.24
C ALA A 20 6.37 3.74 10.93
N LYS A 21 7.42 3.16 11.51
CA LYS A 21 8.53 3.90 12.13
C LYS A 21 9.21 4.89 11.17
N SER A 22 9.27 4.53 9.88
CA SER A 22 9.84 5.35 8.80
C SER A 22 9.42 4.80 7.44
N GLN A 23 9.59 5.59 6.37
CA GLN A 23 9.40 5.11 4.99
C GLN A 23 10.33 3.92 4.68
N ARG A 24 11.59 4.01 5.10
CA ARG A 24 12.59 2.95 4.94
C ARG A 24 12.21 1.65 5.64
N SER A 25 11.74 1.73 6.90
CA SER A 25 11.33 0.53 7.63
C SER A 25 10.14 -0.14 6.96
N PHE A 26 9.12 0.63 6.56
CA PHE A 26 7.99 0.09 5.83
C PHE A 26 8.42 -0.61 4.52
N ALA A 27 9.33 0.02 3.77
CA ALA A 27 9.88 -0.54 2.54
C ALA A 27 10.56 -1.90 2.77
N LEU A 28 11.43 -1.99 3.79
CA LEU A 28 12.13 -3.22 4.16
C LEU A 28 11.17 -4.30 4.65
N ASP A 29 10.24 -3.95 5.55
CA ASP A 29 9.30 -4.90 6.14
C ASP A 29 8.36 -5.52 5.09
N HIS A 30 8.08 -4.81 3.99
CA HIS A 30 7.17 -5.26 2.93
C HIS A 30 7.88 -5.61 1.62
N GLY A 31 9.22 -5.64 1.57
CA GLY A 31 9.97 -6.04 0.38
C GLY A 31 9.73 -5.16 -0.86
N ILE A 32 9.57 -3.84 -0.66
CA ILE A 32 9.37 -2.84 -1.71
C ILE A 32 10.41 -1.73 -1.62
N ASP A 33 10.50 -0.88 -2.65
CA ASP A 33 11.43 0.26 -2.64
C ASP A 33 10.93 1.42 -1.78
N GLU A 34 11.85 2.11 -1.10
CA GLU A 34 11.51 3.33 -0.35
C GLU A 34 10.90 4.43 -1.25
N LYS A 35 11.27 4.46 -2.54
CA LYS A 35 10.66 5.34 -3.54
C LYS A 35 9.18 5.00 -3.75
N THR A 36 8.80 3.72 -3.75
CA THR A 36 7.41 3.27 -3.83
C THR A 36 6.61 3.76 -2.63
N VAL A 37 7.16 3.64 -1.41
CA VAL A 37 6.53 4.16 -0.20
C VAL A 37 6.34 5.68 -0.28
N ARG A 38 7.33 6.40 -0.83
CA ARG A 38 7.25 7.85 -1.03
C ARG A 38 6.14 8.23 -2.02
N SER A 39 5.97 7.48 -3.10
CA SER A 39 4.89 7.69 -4.07
C SER A 39 3.51 7.38 -3.45
N ILE A 40 3.38 6.29 -2.69
CA ILE A 40 2.14 5.97 -1.96
C ILE A 40 1.73 7.14 -1.05
N LYS A 41 2.69 7.77 -0.38
CA LYS A 41 2.42 8.86 0.57
C LYS A 41 2.13 10.21 -0.08
N ASN A 42 2.83 10.57 -1.16
CA ASN A 42 2.89 11.95 -1.64
C ASN A 42 2.42 12.17 -3.08
N ASP A 43 2.25 11.11 -3.88
CA ASP A 43 1.84 11.24 -5.28
C ASP A 43 0.35 10.92 -5.44
N GLU A 44 -0.44 11.98 -5.67
CA GLU A 44 -1.89 11.91 -5.84
C GLU A 44 -2.30 11.06 -7.05
N THR A 45 -1.43 10.99 -8.06
CA THR A 45 -1.66 10.30 -9.33
C THR A 45 -1.03 8.91 -9.39
N TYR A 46 -0.37 8.48 -8.33
CA TYR A 46 0.36 7.22 -8.28
C TYR A 46 -0.55 6.03 -8.58
N LYS A 47 -0.12 5.19 -9.53
CA LYS A 47 -0.79 3.93 -9.88
C LYS A 47 0.00 2.78 -9.27
N ILE A 48 -0.55 2.20 -8.22
CA ILE A 48 0.10 1.09 -7.53
C ILE A 48 -0.01 -0.18 -8.38
N SER A 49 1.08 -0.95 -8.48
CA SER A 49 1.07 -2.23 -9.18
C SER A 49 0.41 -3.31 -8.32
N LEU A 50 -0.22 -4.29 -8.95
CA LEU A 50 -0.78 -5.46 -8.25
C LEU A 50 0.30 -6.20 -7.43
N GLU A 51 1.52 -6.32 -7.96
CA GLU A 51 2.65 -6.91 -7.26
C GLU A 51 2.97 -6.18 -5.95
N THR A 52 2.93 -4.84 -5.94
CA THR A 52 3.15 -4.05 -4.72
C THR A 52 2.05 -4.31 -3.69
N ILE A 53 0.79 -4.39 -4.13
CA ILE A 53 -0.33 -4.71 -3.22
C ILE A 53 -0.15 -6.11 -2.61
N ILE A 54 0.22 -7.10 -3.43
CA ILE A 54 0.45 -8.48 -2.99
C ILE A 54 1.56 -8.53 -1.93
N LYS A 55 2.72 -7.94 -2.21
CA LYS A 55 3.85 -7.88 -1.26
C LYS A 55 3.45 -7.25 0.07
N ILE A 56 2.69 -6.15 0.02
CA ILE A 56 2.23 -5.48 1.24
C ILE A 56 1.25 -6.38 2.02
N CYS A 57 0.34 -7.07 1.34
CA CYS A 57 -0.61 -7.98 1.98
C CYS A 57 0.10 -9.19 2.61
N GLU A 58 1.03 -9.82 1.88
CA GLU A 58 1.81 -10.97 2.35
C GLU A 58 2.63 -10.66 3.60
N ALA A 59 3.34 -9.52 3.62
CA ALA A 59 4.11 -9.08 4.78
C ALA A 59 3.22 -8.80 6.01
N ARG A 60 1.93 -8.54 5.80
CA ARG A 60 0.93 -8.33 6.86
C ARG A 60 0.13 -9.60 7.19
N ASN A 61 0.51 -10.74 6.62
CA ASN A 61 -0.21 -12.01 6.74
C ASN A 61 -1.71 -11.88 6.40
N LEU A 62 -2.01 -11.09 5.37
CA LEU A 62 -3.35 -10.76 4.89
C LEU A 62 -3.51 -11.30 3.47
N LYS A 63 -4.62 -11.99 3.17
CA LYS A 63 -4.91 -12.37 1.77
C LYS A 63 -5.37 -11.17 0.97
N LEU A 64 -5.01 -11.12 -0.32
CA LEU A 64 -5.46 -10.05 -1.22
C LEU A 64 -7.00 -9.90 -1.26
N SER A 65 -7.73 -11.02 -1.19
CA SER A 65 -9.19 -11.01 -1.15
C SER A 65 -9.76 -10.47 0.16
N GLU A 66 -9.07 -10.65 1.28
CA GLU A 66 -9.45 -10.08 2.57
C GLU A 66 -9.16 -8.57 2.57
N PHE A 67 -8.04 -8.15 1.99
CA PHE A 67 -7.74 -6.75 1.78
C PHE A 67 -8.85 -6.03 0.99
N PHE A 68 -9.28 -6.58 -0.14
CA PHE A 68 -10.36 -5.97 -0.93
C PHE A 68 -11.69 -5.88 -0.16
N LYS A 69 -12.01 -6.87 0.69
CA LYS A 69 -13.16 -6.76 1.61
C LYS A 69 -13.01 -5.63 2.63
N ILE A 70 -11.82 -5.46 3.21
CA ILE A 70 -11.53 -4.39 4.19
C ILE A 70 -11.76 -3.01 3.57
N ILE A 71 -11.38 -2.84 2.31
CA ILE A 71 -11.56 -1.57 1.59
C ILE A 71 -12.87 -1.50 0.81
N GLU A 72 -13.83 -2.39 1.07
CA GLU A 72 -15.16 -2.41 0.45
C GLU A 72 -15.08 -2.31 -1.09
N LEU A 73 -14.33 -3.24 -1.69
CA LEU A 73 -14.21 -3.45 -3.14
C LEU A 73 -14.58 -4.87 -3.56
#